data_AF-A0A6J5E5B4-F1
#
_entry.id   AF-A0A6J5E5B4-F1
#
_cell.length_a   1.000
_cell.length_b   1.000
_cell.length_c   1.000
_cell.angle_alpha   90.00
_cell.angle_beta   90.00
_cell.angle_gamma   90.00
#
_symmetry.space_group_name_H-M   'P 1'
#
loop_
_entity.id
_entity.type
_entity.pdbx_description
1 polymer ?
#
loop_
_entity_poly.entity_id
_entity_poly.type
_entity_poly.pdbx_seq_one_letter_code
_entity_poly.pdbx_strand_id
1 'polypeptide(L)'
;MQKTSSRLVELDFFRGLVLLVIVVDHIGGSILSRFTLHAYALCDAAEVFVFLGGFATATAYRSLAERHTEAIARQRFLWRALELYRAFLVTAVLMLIVTAVLSALSVDAPNLATTDLDDLLDAPAPVLGDLLLLRRQPYLASVLPMYAFFALSVPAVLPLARSRPWQLLAGSLALWAVAPLLAGGLPIVDGTQWDFNPCAWQLMFVLGVLARCQPVYERTRAHRLGWLVTVLAVGAVAAGAYYKLFIETAPLAGSLKQNLSSLRVANFVAIAWLAAHLIRTGWVGKLAQRAPWVGQVGRKGLLCFVAGTVISLIVDSLLYKATDGYLNVPLGLVADAVAIGALIAVAKASAPISRVFAPRLGNSSG
;
A
#
# COMPACT_ATOMS: atom_id res chain seq x y z
N MET A 1 -3.68 6.64 36.69
CA MET A 1 -2.69 6.43 35.61
C MET A 1 -3.42 6.13 34.31
N GLN A 2 -3.74 7.15 33.51
CA GLN A 2 -4.34 6.96 32.19
C GLN A 2 -3.31 6.29 31.28
N LYS A 3 -3.59 5.06 30.84
CA LYS A 3 -2.77 4.35 29.85
C LYS A 3 -2.64 5.23 28.62
N THR A 4 -1.46 5.82 28.44
CA THR A 4 -1.03 6.40 27.17
C THR A 4 -1.34 5.36 26.09
N SER A 5 -2.13 5.74 25.09
CA SER A 5 -2.41 4.92 23.90
C SER A 5 -1.12 4.22 23.47
N SER A 6 -1.00 2.92 23.76
CA SER A 6 0.19 2.13 23.45
C SER A 6 0.27 2.09 21.92
N ARG A 7 1.22 2.87 21.39
CA ARG A 7 1.53 2.89 19.97
C ARG A 7 1.93 1.47 19.56
N LEU A 8 1.28 0.95 18.53
CA LEU A 8 1.54 -0.39 18.00
C LEU A 8 2.84 -0.34 17.18
N VAL A 9 3.95 -0.68 17.81
CA VAL A 9 5.30 -0.60 17.20
C VAL A 9 5.40 -1.56 16.00
N GLU A 10 4.74 -2.71 16.09
CA GLU A 10 4.67 -3.72 15.05
C GLU A 10 3.91 -3.22 13.81
N LEU A 11 2.86 -2.41 14.01
CA LEU A 11 2.11 -1.80 12.92
C LEU A 11 2.96 -0.78 12.17
N ASP A 12 3.66 0.10 12.90
CA ASP A 12 4.60 1.05 12.30
C ASP A 12 5.71 0.31 11.52
N PHE A 13 6.23 -0.78 12.08
CA PHE A 13 7.26 -1.62 11.46
C PHE A 13 6.78 -2.24 10.15
N PHE A 14 5.64 -2.94 10.13
CA PHE A 14 5.14 -3.56 8.90
C PHE A 14 4.77 -2.54 7.83
N ARG A 15 4.21 -1.38 8.23
CA ARG A 15 3.96 -0.26 7.28
C ARG A 15 5.25 0.27 6.67
N GLY A 16 6.33 0.32 7.43
CA GLY A 16 7.63 0.74 6.92
C GLY A 16 8.25 -0.31 6.01
N LEU A 17 8.22 -1.57 6.44
CA LEU A 17 8.74 -2.71 5.69
C LEU A 17 8.08 -2.81 4.32
N VAL A 18 6.75 -2.70 4.27
CA VAL A 18 6.02 -2.79 2.99
C VAL A 18 6.38 -1.65 2.05
N LEU A 19 6.62 -0.44 2.56
CA LEU A 19 7.06 0.69 1.72
C LEU A 19 8.48 0.51 1.17
N LEU A 20 9.39 -0.06 1.96
CA LEU A 20 10.73 -0.42 1.50
C LEU A 20 10.66 -1.49 0.40
N VAL A 21 9.81 -2.50 0.60
CA VAL A 21 9.55 -3.57 -0.38
C VAL A 21 8.94 -3.00 -1.66
N ILE A 22 7.90 -2.16 -1.58
CA ILE A 22 7.27 -1.54 -2.76
C ILE A 22 8.28 -0.76 -3.59
N VAL A 23 9.22 -0.02 -2.97
CA VAL A 23 10.22 0.74 -3.71
C VAL A 23 11.17 -0.15 -4.50
N VAL A 24 11.63 -1.27 -3.92
CA VAL A 24 12.53 -2.20 -4.65
C VAL A 24 11.77 -3.05 -5.67
N ASP A 25 10.52 -3.42 -5.39
CA ASP A 25 9.65 -4.18 -6.30
C ASP A 25 9.32 -3.41 -7.59
N HIS A 26 9.46 -2.08 -7.57
CA HIS A 26 9.28 -1.22 -8.74
C HIS A 26 10.59 -0.91 -9.50
N ILE A 27 11.70 -1.56 -9.14
CA ILE A 27 12.96 -1.49 -9.87
C ILE A 27 13.17 -2.82 -10.59
N GLY A 28 13.05 -2.85 -11.92
CA GLY A 28 13.08 -4.08 -12.72
C GLY A 28 14.40 -4.86 -12.60
N GLY A 29 15.51 -4.15 -12.39
CA GLY A 29 16.83 -4.74 -12.15
C GLY A 29 17.17 -5.04 -10.68
N SER A 30 16.22 -4.90 -9.76
CA SER A 30 16.44 -5.14 -8.32
C SER A 30 16.80 -6.60 -8.02
N ILE A 31 17.77 -6.80 -7.12
CA ILE A 31 18.14 -8.12 -6.63
C ILE A 31 17.30 -8.48 -5.40
N LEU A 32 17.01 -7.50 -4.53
CA LEU A 32 16.17 -7.71 -3.36
C LEU A 32 14.72 -8.06 -3.73
N SER A 33 14.15 -7.43 -4.77
CA SER A 33 12.83 -7.73 -5.34
C SER A 33 12.65 -9.24 -5.63
N ARG A 34 13.71 -9.95 -6.00
CA ARG A 34 13.67 -11.41 -6.25
C ARG A 34 13.41 -12.25 -5.00
N PHE A 35 13.47 -11.66 -3.81
CA PHE A 35 13.23 -12.32 -2.54
C PHE A 35 12.02 -11.72 -1.79
N THR A 36 11.27 -10.81 -2.41
CA THR A 36 10.06 -10.24 -1.83
C THR A 36 8.83 -11.07 -2.21
N LEU A 37 7.66 -10.67 -1.69
CA LEU A 37 6.43 -11.46 -1.81
C LEU A 37 6.04 -11.73 -3.26
N HIS A 38 6.21 -10.78 -4.19
CA HIS A 38 5.79 -11.00 -5.57
C HIS A 38 6.60 -12.10 -6.29
N ALA A 39 7.79 -12.46 -5.77
CA ALA A 39 8.66 -13.47 -6.35
C ALA A 39 8.26 -14.90 -5.95
N TYR A 40 7.64 -15.10 -4.78
CA TYR A 40 7.31 -16.44 -4.28
C TYR A 40 5.86 -16.58 -3.76
N ALA A 41 5.08 -15.53 -3.66
CA ALA A 41 3.67 -15.61 -3.25
C ALA A 41 2.76 -15.27 -4.42
N LEU A 42 1.51 -15.72 -4.36
CA LEU A 42 0.49 -15.35 -5.34
C LEU A 42 0.03 -13.90 -5.15
N CYS A 43 0.18 -13.36 -3.94
CA CYS A 43 -0.02 -11.96 -3.60
C CYS A 43 1.32 -11.20 -3.54
N ASP A 44 1.28 -9.88 -3.49
CA ASP A 44 2.45 -9.03 -3.40
C ASP A 44 2.32 -8.00 -2.26
N ALA A 45 3.21 -7.00 -2.26
CA ALA A 45 3.23 -5.96 -1.25
C ALA A 45 1.95 -5.10 -1.24
N ALA A 46 1.17 -5.07 -2.33
CA ALA A 46 -0.07 -4.30 -2.40
C ALA A 46 -1.15 -4.89 -1.47
N GLU A 47 -1.33 -6.21 -1.41
CA GLU A 47 -2.27 -6.83 -0.46
C GLU A 47 -1.93 -6.49 0.99
N VAL A 48 -0.64 -6.56 1.32
CA VAL A 48 -0.11 -6.19 2.66
C VAL A 48 -0.38 -4.72 2.93
N PHE A 49 -0.09 -3.83 1.98
CA PHE A 49 -0.28 -2.40 2.12
C PHE A 49 -1.76 -2.04 2.34
N VAL A 50 -2.68 -2.62 1.57
CA VAL A 50 -4.14 -2.39 1.67
C VAL A 50 -4.71 -2.93 2.96
N PHE A 51 -4.33 -4.15 3.35
CA PHE A 51 -4.73 -4.72 4.64
C PHE A 51 -4.26 -3.88 5.83
N LEU A 52 -2.97 -3.49 5.86
CA LEU A 52 -2.42 -2.63 6.90
C LEU A 52 -3.04 -1.23 6.87
N GLY A 53 -3.45 -0.75 5.68
CA GLY A 53 -4.22 0.47 5.49
C GLY A 53 -5.54 0.43 6.26
N GLY A 54 -6.31 -0.66 6.11
CA GLY A 54 -7.54 -0.90 6.87
C GLY A 54 -7.30 -1.03 8.38
N PHE A 55 -6.31 -1.82 8.77
CA PHE A 55 -5.96 -2.04 10.18
C PHE A 55 -5.52 -0.74 10.88
N ALA A 56 -4.68 0.05 10.23
CA ALA A 56 -4.21 1.34 10.74
C ALA A 56 -5.35 2.36 10.80
N THR A 57 -6.21 2.38 9.78
CA THR A 57 -7.39 3.24 9.73
C THR A 57 -8.33 2.95 10.89
N ALA A 58 -8.63 1.68 11.16
CA ALA A 58 -9.45 1.28 12.29
C ALA A 58 -8.82 1.65 13.65
N THR A 59 -7.50 1.53 13.76
CA THR A 59 -6.74 1.94 14.96
C THR A 59 -6.81 3.46 15.17
N ALA A 60 -6.59 4.25 14.11
CA ALA A 60 -6.64 5.70 14.15
C ALA A 60 -8.06 6.22 14.44
N TYR A 61 -9.07 5.66 13.78
CA TYR A 61 -10.47 6.01 14.01
C TYR A 61 -10.89 5.73 15.46
N ARG A 62 -10.52 4.56 16.00
CA ARG A 62 -10.78 4.23 17.41
C ARG A 62 -10.10 5.22 18.35
N SER A 63 -8.80 5.47 18.18
CA SER A 63 -8.08 6.40 19.05
C SER A 63 -8.63 7.83 18.97
N LEU A 64 -9.14 8.26 17.82
CA LEU A 64 -9.69 9.60 17.64
C LEU A 64 -11.09 9.71 18.27
N ALA A 65 -11.94 8.69 18.09
CA ALA A 65 -13.24 8.61 18.71
C ALA A 65 -13.16 8.52 20.25
N GLU A 66 -12.17 7.81 20.80
CA GLU A 66 -11.93 7.72 22.25
C GLU A 66 -11.43 9.05 22.86
N ARG A 67 -10.71 9.88 22.09
CA ARG A 67 -10.19 11.18 22.55
C ARG A 67 -11.15 12.34 22.34
N HIS A 68 -12.03 12.24 21.35
CA HIS A 68 -12.98 13.28 20.97
C HIS A 68 -14.37 12.68 20.82
N THR A 69 -14.94 12.69 19.61
CA THR A 69 -16.27 12.14 19.30
C THR A 69 -16.24 11.34 18.00
N GLU A 70 -17.23 10.47 17.81
CA GLU A 70 -17.37 9.74 16.54
C GLU A 70 -17.57 10.68 15.34
N ALA A 71 -18.28 11.80 15.52
CA ALA A 71 -18.50 12.78 14.46
C ALA A 71 -17.19 13.40 13.96
N ILE A 72 -16.32 13.81 14.90
CA ILE A 72 -14.98 14.33 14.59
C ILE A 72 -14.14 13.26 13.89
N ALA A 73 -14.25 12.00 14.34
CA ALA A 73 -13.55 10.91 13.70
C ALA A 73 -14.02 10.71 12.24
N ARG A 74 -15.33 10.71 11.97
CA ARG A 74 -15.88 10.61 10.61
C ARG A 74 -15.41 11.76 9.72
N GLN A 75 -15.51 13.00 10.19
CA GLN A 75 -15.10 14.18 9.42
C GLN A 75 -13.59 14.15 9.10
N ARG A 76 -12.74 13.70 10.04
CA ARG A 76 -11.29 13.58 9.80
C ARG A 76 -10.96 12.66 8.63
N PHE A 77 -11.75 11.62 8.39
CA PHE A 77 -11.54 10.68 7.28
C PHE A 77 -12.04 11.21 5.94
N LEU A 78 -13.04 12.10 5.91
CA LEU A 78 -13.39 12.85 4.70
C LEU A 78 -12.24 13.76 4.26
N TRP A 79 -11.64 14.49 5.20
CA TRP A 79 -10.42 15.28 4.92
C TRP A 79 -9.24 14.40 4.53
N ARG A 80 -9.14 13.19 5.09
CA ARG A 80 -8.11 12.23 4.70
C ARG A 80 -8.27 11.76 3.26
N ALA A 81 -9.50 11.59 2.78
CA ALA A 81 -9.74 11.26 1.38
C ALA A 81 -9.24 12.37 0.45
N LEU A 82 -9.51 13.64 0.79
CA LEU A 82 -8.98 14.78 0.04
C LEU A 82 -7.45 14.84 0.09
N GLU A 83 -6.83 14.53 1.23
CA GLU A 83 -5.37 14.45 1.36
C GLU A 83 -4.77 13.38 0.42
N LEU A 84 -5.42 12.22 0.31
CA LEU A 84 -5.01 11.13 -0.59
C LEU A 84 -5.21 11.50 -2.06
N TYR A 85 -6.32 12.16 -2.38
CA TYR A 85 -6.56 12.69 -3.73
C TYR A 85 -5.53 13.73 -4.14
N ARG A 86 -5.19 14.68 -3.25
CA ARG A 86 -4.12 15.67 -3.51
C ARG A 86 -2.76 14.99 -3.66
N ALA A 87 -2.47 13.97 -2.84
CA ALA A 87 -1.24 13.20 -2.98
C ALA A 87 -1.17 12.45 -4.31
N PHE A 88 -2.30 11.92 -4.81
CA PHE A 88 -2.37 11.33 -6.15
C PHE A 88 -1.97 12.36 -7.21
N LEU A 89 -2.59 13.54 -7.22
CA LEU A 89 -2.27 14.60 -8.20
C LEU A 89 -0.79 15.01 -8.13
N VAL A 90 -0.27 15.22 -6.91
CA VAL A 90 1.15 15.56 -6.72
C VAL A 90 2.06 14.44 -7.24
N THR A 91 1.74 13.18 -6.96
CA THR A 91 2.54 12.04 -7.44
C THR A 91 2.51 11.93 -8.95
N ALA A 92 1.35 12.09 -9.58
CA ALA A 92 1.19 12.08 -11.03
C ALA A 92 2.04 13.18 -11.69
N VAL A 93 1.96 14.41 -11.17
CA VAL A 93 2.78 15.53 -11.66
C VAL A 93 4.28 15.28 -11.46
N LEU A 94 4.68 14.76 -10.30
CA LEU A 94 6.08 14.42 -10.05
C LEU A 94 6.60 13.34 -11.01
N MET A 95 5.79 12.34 -11.34
CA MET A 95 6.16 11.32 -12.32
C MET A 95 6.36 11.91 -13.72
N LEU A 96 5.48 12.83 -14.14
CA LEU A 96 5.61 13.53 -15.42
C LEU A 96 6.86 14.42 -15.45
N ILE A 97 7.17 15.12 -14.36
CA ILE A 97 8.39 15.93 -14.24
C ILE A 97 9.64 15.04 -14.33
N VAL A 98 9.67 13.94 -13.57
CA VAL A 98 10.80 12.99 -13.61
C VAL A 98 10.97 12.44 -15.02
N THR A 99 9.87 12.06 -15.67
CA THR A 99 9.87 11.59 -17.05
C THR A 99 10.44 12.65 -18.00
N ALA A 100 9.95 13.88 -17.93
CA ALA A 100 10.44 14.98 -18.79
C ALA A 100 11.94 15.24 -18.60
N VAL A 101 12.42 15.25 -17.35
CA VAL A 101 13.85 15.43 -17.03
C VAL A 101 14.70 14.29 -17.58
N LEU A 102 14.26 13.04 -17.38
CA LEU A 102 15.00 11.87 -17.85
C LEU A 102 15.01 11.77 -19.38
N SER A 103 13.88 12.04 -20.04
CA SER A 103 13.81 12.14 -21.51
C SER A 103 14.74 13.23 -22.05
N ALA A 104 14.80 14.40 -21.41
CA ALA A 104 15.73 15.47 -21.79
C ALA A 104 17.21 15.07 -21.63
N LEU A 105 17.51 14.15 -20.70
CA LEU A 105 18.84 13.55 -20.50
C LEU A 105 19.08 12.30 -21.38
N SER A 106 18.21 12.04 -22.36
CA SER A 106 18.25 10.87 -23.23
C SER A 106 18.31 9.56 -22.42
N VAL A 107 17.54 9.50 -21.33
CA VAL A 107 17.31 8.29 -20.54
C VAL A 107 15.94 7.77 -20.92
N ASP A 108 15.90 6.61 -21.55
CA ASP A 108 14.66 5.90 -21.85
C ASP A 108 14.58 4.63 -20.98
N ALA A 109 13.39 4.34 -20.47
CA ALA A 109 13.14 3.19 -19.62
C ALA A 109 11.65 2.81 -19.61
N PRO A 110 11.31 1.52 -19.40
CA PRO A 110 9.94 1.01 -19.56
C PRO A 110 8.89 1.63 -18.64
N ASN A 111 9.30 2.10 -17.46
CA ASN A 111 8.38 2.63 -16.44
C ASN A 111 8.15 4.15 -16.54
N LEU A 112 8.81 4.83 -17.49
CA LEU A 112 8.60 6.25 -17.73
C LEU A 112 7.21 6.52 -18.30
N ALA A 113 6.58 7.61 -17.86
CA ALA A 113 5.26 8.01 -18.31
C ALA A 113 5.35 8.79 -19.64
N THR A 114 6.09 8.26 -20.62
CA THR A 114 6.42 8.96 -21.87
C THR A 114 5.17 9.27 -22.68
N THR A 115 4.28 8.29 -22.86
CA THR A 115 2.99 8.50 -23.55
C THR A 115 2.12 9.54 -22.84
N ASP A 116 2.05 9.49 -21.50
CA ASP A 116 1.28 10.49 -20.74
C ASP A 116 1.89 11.90 -20.86
N LEU A 117 3.23 11.99 -20.97
CA LEU A 117 3.94 13.24 -21.18
C LEU A 117 3.70 13.81 -22.58
N ASP A 118 3.78 12.97 -23.61
CA ASP A 118 3.50 13.35 -24.99
C ASP A 118 2.05 13.84 -25.13
N ASP A 119 1.08 13.08 -24.60
CA ASP A 119 -0.33 13.46 -24.55
C ASP A 119 -0.54 14.82 -23.85
N LEU A 120 0.19 15.08 -22.75
CA LEU A 120 0.11 16.34 -21.99
C LEU A 120 0.67 17.53 -22.79
N LEU A 121 1.74 17.31 -23.55
CA LEU A 121 2.35 18.35 -24.39
C LEU A 121 1.44 18.70 -25.57
N ASP A 122 0.78 17.70 -26.16
CA ASP A 122 -0.14 17.86 -27.28
C ASP A 122 -1.48 18.48 -26.84
N ALA A 123 -2.07 17.98 -25.75
CA ALA A 123 -3.41 18.34 -25.31
C ALA A 123 -3.48 18.55 -23.78
N PRO A 124 -2.95 19.68 -23.25
CA PRO A 124 -2.77 19.84 -21.81
C PRO A 124 -4.08 19.92 -21.03
N ALA A 125 -5.07 20.65 -21.54
CA ALA A 125 -6.35 20.82 -20.82
C ALA A 125 -7.14 19.50 -20.70
N PRO A 126 -7.33 18.70 -21.78
CA PRO A 126 -7.94 17.37 -21.67
C PRO A 126 -7.21 16.43 -20.72
N VAL A 127 -5.88 16.33 -20.82
CA VAL A 127 -5.10 15.41 -19.98
C VAL A 127 -5.15 15.80 -18.50
N LEU A 128 -5.05 17.09 -18.19
CA LEU A 128 -5.25 17.58 -16.82
C LEU A 128 -6.68 17.29 -16.31
N GLY A 129 -7.68 17.42 -17.18
CA GLY A 129 -9.06 17.03 -16.88
C GLY A 129 -9.18 15.54 -16.56
N ASP A 130 -8.56 14.68 -17.36
CA ASP A 130 -8.57 13.23 -17.15
C ASP A 130 -7.85 12.81 -15.87
N LEU A 131 -6.75 13.48 -15.50
CA LEU A 131 -6.08 13.28 -14.21
C LEU A 131 -6.98 13.71 -13.04
N LEU A 132 -7.59 14.90 -13.12
CA LEU A 132 -8.49 15.41 -12.07
C LEU A 132 -9.74 14.52 -11.89
N LEU A 133 -10.26 13.97 -12.98
CA LEU A 133 -11.42 13.07 -12.96
C LEU A 133 -11.05 11.61 -12.69
N LEU A 134 -9.79 11.31 -12.38
CA LEU A 134 -9.27 9.96 -12.12
C LEU A 134 -9.41 9.00 -13.32
N ARG A 135 -9.63 9.52 -14.53
CA ARG A 135 -9.74 8.77 -15.77
C ARG A 135 -8.38 8.26 -16.24
N ARG A 136 -7.34 9.06 -16.02
CA ARG A 136 -5.94 8.72 -16.30
C ARG A 136 -5.20 8.60 -14.98
N GLN A 137 -4.48 7.49 -14.80
CA GLN A 137 -3.74 7.20 -13.58
C GLN A 137 -2.37 6.64 -13.93
N PRO A 138 -1.28 7.36 -13.64
CA PRO A 138 0.05 6.81 -13.80
C PRO A 138 0.22 5.56 -12.95
N TYR A 139 0.87 4.53 -13.50
CA TYR A 139 0.96 3.19 -12.90
C TYR A 139 1.44 3.20 -11.44
N LEU A 140 2.51 3.94 -11.12
CA LEU A 140 3.04 3.99 -9.75
C LEU A 140 2.17 4.81 -8.77
N ALA A 141 1.21 5.58 -9.27
CA ALA A 141 0.30 6.40 -8.46
C ALA A 141 -1.11 5.81 -8.35
N SER A 142 -1.46 4.80 -9.16
CA SER A 142 -2.82 4.27 -9.34
C SER A 142 -3.42 3.62 -8.09
N VAL A 143 -2.61 3.31 -7.08
CA VAL A 143 -3.11 2.84 -5.78
C VAL A 143 -3.79 3.95 -4.97
N LEU A 144 -3.38 5.22 -5.13
CA LEU A 144 -3.86 6.33 -4.28
C LEU A 144 -5.34 6.69 -4.48
N PRO A 145 -5.88 6.75 -5.72
CA PRO A 145 -7.31 6.98 -5.96
C PRO A 145 -8.21 5.96 -5.25
N MET A 146 -7.83 4.68 -5.30
CA MET A 146 -8.53 3.62 -4.56
C MET A 146 -8.54 3.89 -3.05
N TYR A 147 -7.40 4.32 -2.47
CA TYR A 147 -7.35 4.67 -1.05
C TYR A 147 -8.18 5.91 -0.69
N ALA A 148 -8.34 6.87 -1.61
CA ALA A 148 -9.23 7.99 -1.41
C ALA A 148 -10.68 7.50 -1.26
N PHE A 149 -11.13 6.57 -2.10
CA PHE A 149 -12.44 5.92 -1.94
C PHE A 149 -12.56 5.14 -0.62
N PHE A 150 -11.51 4.41 -0.21
CA PHE A 150 -11.53 3.70 1.07
C PHE A 150 -11.66 4.68 2.24
N ALA A 151 -10.92 5.79 2.23
CA ALA A 151 -11.04 6.83 3.25
C ALA A 151 -12.46 7.45 3.29
N LEU A 152 -13.10 7.66 2.14
CA LEU A 152 -14.50 8.09 2.06
C LEU A 152 -15.48 7.06 2.62
N SER A 153 -15.18 5.77 2.50
CA SER A 153 -16.04 4.69 3.01
C SER A 153 -15.95 4.50 4.53
N VAL A 154 -14.87 4.97 5.17
CA VAL A 154 -14.61 4.77 6.62
C VAL A 154 -15.77 5.16 7.53
N PRO A 155 -16.46 6.31 7.35
CA PRO A 155 -17.59 6.69 8.17
C PRO A 155 -18.73 5.67 8.19
N ALA A 156 -18.89 4.85 7.14
CA ALA A 156 -19.86 3.77 7.08
C ALA A 156 -19.25 2.42 7.52
N VAL A 157 -18.05 2.09 7.03
CA VAL A 157 -17.39 0.80 7.27
C VAL A 157 -17.08 0.58 8.75
N LEU A 158 -16.60 1.60 9.47
CA LEU A 158 -16.14 1.41 10.85
C LEU A 158 -17.27 1.13 11.86
N PRO A 159 -18.38 1.87 11.85
CA PRO A 159 -19.55 1.53 12.67
C PRO A 159 -20.07 0.13 12.39
N LEU A 160 -20.14 -0.28 11.11
CA LEU A 160 -20.55 -1.63 10.71
C LEU A 160 -19.56 -2.70 11.20
N ALA A 161 -18.25 -2.46 11.12
CA ALA A 161 -17.22 -3.39 11.58
C ALA A 161 -17.32 -3.69 13.08
N ARG A 162 -17.79 -2.72 13.87
CA ARG A 162 -17.96 -2.87 15.33
C ARG A 162 -19.30 -3.52 15.68
N SER A 163 -20.38 -3.07 15.07
CA SER A 163 -21.75 -3.46 15.44
C SER A 163 -22.24 -4.72 14.71
N ARG A 164 -21.91 -4.87 13.42
CA ARG A 164 -22.42 -5.93 12.55
C ARG A 164 -21.31 -6.48 11.64
N PRO A 165 -20.23 -7.06 12.21
CA PRO A 165 -19.05 -7.49 11.45
C PRO A 165 -19.37 -8.50 10.35
N TRP A 166 -20.32 -9.41 10.58
CA TRP A 166 -20.74 -10.41 9.58
C TRP A 166 -21.48 -9.80 8.39
N GLN A 167 -22.31 -8.77 8.62
CA GLN A 167 -22.99 -8.05 7.54
C GLN A 167 -21.99 -7.27 6.68
N LEU A 168 -21.01 -6.63 7.32
CA LEU A 168 -19.92 -5.96 6.62
C LEU A 168 -19.13 -6.94 5.75
N LEU A 169 -18.74 -8.08 6.32
CA LEU A 169 -17.99 -9.11 5.60
C LEU A 169 -18.80 -9.67 4.42
N ALA A 170 -20.07 -10.01 4.63
CA ALA A 170 -20.95 -10.52 3.58
C ALA A 170 -21.14 -9.51 2.45
N GLY A 171 -21.41 -8.23 2.78
CA GLY A 171 -21.52 -7.16 1.79
C GLY A 171 -20.22 -6.92 1.03
N SER A 172 -19.07 -6.96 1.72
CA SER A 172 -17.75 -6.83 1.12
C SER A 172 -17.43 -7.99 0.17
N LEU A 173 -17.75 -9.23 0.55
CA LEU A 173 -17.60 -10.41 -0.32
C LEU A 173 -18.53 -10.36 -1.54
N ALA A 174 -19.77 -9.93 -1.36
CA ALA A 174 -20.72 -9.78 -2.45
C ALA A 174 -20.24 -8.73 -3.46
N LEU A 175 -19.79 -7.55 -2.98
CA LEU A 175 -19.24 -6.51 -3.82
C LEU A 175 -17.96 -6.96 -4.54
N TRP A 176 -17.08 -7.70 -3.87
CA TRP A 176 -15.89 -8.28 -4.49
C TRP A 176 -16.24 -9.29 -5.59
N ALA A 177 -17.23 -10.16 -5.37
CA ALA A 177 -17.63 -11.17 -6.35
C ALA A 177 -18.19 -10.55 -7.65
N VAL A 178 -18.88 -9.41 -7.55
CA VAL A 178 -19.41 -8.68 -8.72
C VAL A 178 -18.49 -7.58 -9.23
N ALA A 179 -17.35 -7.35 -8.59
CA ALA A 179 -16.43 -6.25 -8.92
C ALA A 179 -15.96 -6.24 -10.39
N PRO A 180 -15.68 -7.38 -11.06
CA PRO A 180 -15.32 -7.38 -12.47
C PRO A 180 -16.43 -6.81 -13.38
N LEU A 181 -17.70 -7.02 -13.01
CA LEU A 181 -18.85 -6.47 -13.76
C LEU A 181 -18.99 -4.96 -13.56
N LEU A 182 -18.59 -4.46 -12.38
CA LEU A 182 -18.64 -3.04 -12.05
C LEU A 182 -17.44 -2.26 -12.59
N ALA A 183 -16.36 -2.94 -13.00
CA ALA A 183 -15.13 -2.31 -13.48
C ALA A 183 -15.37 -1.38 -14.69
N GLY A 184 -16.33 -1.73 -15.56
CA GLY A 184 -16.69 -0.90 -16.72
C GLY A 184 -17.38 0.42 -16.38
N GLY A 185 -17.86 0.59 -15.14
CA GLY A 185 -18.43 1.85 -14.65
C GLY A 185 -17.40 2.82 -14.06
N LEU A 186 -16.13 2.43 -13.98
CA LEU A 186 -15.06 3.28 -13.48
C LEU A 186 -14.65 4.33 -14.52
N PRO A 187 -14.26 5.55 -14.10
CA PRO A 187 -13.84 6.58 -15.03
C PRO A 187 -12.52 6.16 -15.69
N ILE A 188 -12.50 6.08 -17.02
CA ILE A 188 -11.32 5.70 -17.81
C ILE A 188 -11.15 6.59 -19.04
N VAL A 189 -9.93 6.68 -19.53
CA VAL A 189 -9.62 7.09 -20.91
C VAL A 189 -9.69 5.85 -21.81
N ASP A 190 -10.08 6.01 -23.07
CA ASP A 190 -10.16 4.89 -24.01
C ASP A 190 -8.83 4.13 -24.09
N GLY A 191 -8.90 2.81 -24.06
CA GLY A 191 -7.71 1.94 -24.05
C GLY A 191 -6.99 1.82 -22.70
N THR A 192 -7.46 2.51 -21.66
CA THR A 192 -6.90 2.43 -20.29
C THR A 192 -7.81 1.64 -19.35
N GLN A 193 -7.25 1.25 -18.20
CA GLN A 193 -8.00 0.59 -17.13
C GLN A 193 -7.45 1.00 -15.77
N TRP A 194 -8.26 0.83 -14.73
CA TRP A 194 -7.78 0.94 -13.35
C TRP A 194 -6.88 -0.24 -13.01
N ASP A 195 -5.64 -0.01 -12.60
CA ASP A 195 -4.75 -1.09 -12.13
C ASP A 195 -5.29 -1.80 -10.88
N PHE A 196 -6.02 -1.06 -10.06
CA PHE A 196 -6.64 -1.53 -8.83
C PHE A 196 -8.14 -1.23 -8.86
N ASN A 197 -8.97 -2.25 -9.09
CA ASN A 197 -10.43 -2.08 -9.04
C ASN A 197 -10.87 -1.81 -7.59
N PRO A 198 -11.39 -0.62 -7.25
CA PRO A 198 -11.76 -0.30 -5.86
C PRO A 198 -12.86 -1.21 -5.30
N CYS A 199 -13.77 -1.72 -6.15
CA CYS A 199 -14.82 -2.65 -5.75
C CYS A 199 -14.27 -4.03 -5.34
N ALA A 200 -13.17 -4.46 -5.95
CA ALA A 200 -12.51 -5.71 -5.60
C ALA A 200 -11.63 -5.53 -4.36
N TRP A 201 -10.77 -4.51 -4.39
CA TRP A 201 -9.74 -4.30 -3.37
C TRP A 201 -10.28 -3.80 -2.02
N GLN A 202 -11.51 -3.30 -1.97
CA GLN A 202 -12.15 -3.00 -0.68
C GLN A 202 -12.23 -4.23 0.23
N LEU A 203 -12.25 -5.46 -0.32
CA LEU A 203 -12.18 -6.68 0.48
C LEU A 203 -10.93 -6.73 1.35
N MET A 204 -9.75 -6.46 0.78
CA MET A 204 -8.49 -6.41 1.53
C MET A 204 -8.52 -5.37 2.64
N PHE A 205 -9.08 -4.19 2.34
CA PHE A 205 -9.22 -3.11 3.30
C PHE A 205 -10.16 -3.48 4.45
N VAL A 206 -11.34 -4.05 4.14
CA VAL A 206 -12.33 -4.51 5.11
C VAL A 206 -11.78 -5.63 5.99
N LEU A 207 -11.05 -6.60 5.42
CA LEU A 207 -10.37 -7.64 6.20
C LEU A 207 -9.40 -7.04 7.21
N GLY A 208 -8.64 -6.01 6.82
CA GLY A 208 -7.75 -5.27 7.72
C GLY A 208 -8.51 -4.54 8.85
N VAL A 209 -9.62 -3.88 8.52
CA VAL A 209 -10.50 -3.23 9.52
C VAL A 209 -11.06 -4.26 10.50
N LEU A 210 -11.60 -5.37 10.00
CA LEU A 210 -12.18 -6.44 10.82
C LEU A 210 -11.11 -7.10 11.71
N ALA A 211 -9.92 -7.36 11.19
CA ALA A 211 -8.80 -7.91 11.97
C ALA A 211 -8.42 -7.00 13.15
N ARG A 212 -8.63 -5.69 13.04
CA ARG A 212 -8.40 -4.74 14.14
C ARG A 212 -9.59 -4.64 15.09
N CYS A 213 -10.81 -4.65 14.57
CA CYS A 213 -12.03 -4.42 15.33
C CYS A 213 -12.55 -5.66 16.05
N GLN A 214 -12.25 -6.85 15.54
CA GLN A 214 -12.74 -8.13 16.05
C GLN A 214 -11.56 -9.02 16.50
N PRO A 215 -11.70 -9.79 17.59
CA PRO A 215 -10.65 -10.67 18.09
C PRO A 215 -10.58 -11.98 17.27
N VAL A 216 -10.47 -11.86 15.95
CA VAL A 216 -10.54 -12.99 14.99
C VAL A 216 -9.45 -14.01 15.29
N TYR A 217 -8.20 -13.55 15.41
CA TYR A 217 -7.06 -14.41 15.67
C TYR A 217 -7.15 -15.05 17.06
N GLU A 218 -7.46 -14.27 18.11
CA GLU A 218 -7.62 -14.75 19.50
C GLU A 218 -8.65 -15.87 19.57
N ARG A 219 -9.84 -15.66 19.00
CA ARG A 219 -10.92 -16.64 19.01
C ARG A 219 -10.54 -17.90 18.23
N THR A 220 -9.93 -17.73 17.06
CA THR A 220 -9.55 -18.85 16.20
C THR A 220 -8.45 -19.70 16.84
N ARG A 221 -7.44 -19.06 17.46
CA ARG A 221 -6.34 -19.77 18.14
C ARG A 221 -6.79 -20.46 19.43
N ALA A 222 -7.71 -19.86 20.17
CA ALA A 222 -8.23 -20.44 21.41
C ALA A 222 -9.12 -21.68 21.15
N HIS A 223 -9.62 -21.85 19.93
CA HIS A 223 -10.39 -23.03 19.55
C HIS A 223 -9.50 -24.28 19.55
N ARG A 224 -10.06 -25.44 19.94
CA ARG A 224 -9.34 -26.74 19.98
C ARG A 224 -8.66 -27.13 18.66
N LEU A 225 -9.22 -26.65 17.54
CA LEU A 225 -8.71 -26.87 16.18
C LEU A 225 -7.88 -25.69 15.64
N GLY A 226 -7.53 -24.71 16.48
CA GLY A 226 -6.79 -23.52 16.03
C GLY A 226 -5.42 -23.82 15.45
N TRP A 227 -4.79 -24.94 15.86
CA TRP A 227 -3.52 -25.39 15.29
C TRP A 227 -3.66 -25.86 13.83
N LEU A 228 -4.82 -26.44 13.45
CA LEU A 228 -5.09 -26.85 12.07
C LEU A 228 -5.08 -25.63 11.13
N VAL A 229 -5.59 -24.49 11.59
CA VAL A 229 -5.56 -23.24 10.81
C VAL A 229 -4.12 -22.82 10.52
N THR A 230 -3.21 -22.96 11.48
CA THR A 230 -1.78 -22.68 11.26
C THR A 230 -1.17 -23.66 10.27
N VAL A 231 -1.47 -24.96 10.38
CA VAL A 231 -0.95 -25.97 9.43
C VAL A 231 -1.48 -25.71 8.02
N LEU A 232 -2.77 -25.42 7.88
CA LEU A 232 -3.38 -25.06 6.60
C LEU A 232 -2.77 -23.77 6.03
N ALA A 233 -2.49 -22.78 6.87
CA ALA A 233 -1.83 -21.54 6.45
C ALA A 233 -0.40 -21.82 5.94
N VAL A 234 0.39 -22.64 6.66
CA VAL A 234 1.72 -23.06 6.18
C VAL A 234 1.62 -23.79 4.85
N GLY A 235 0.67 -24.73 4.73
CA GLY A 235 0.43 -25.47 3.49
C GLY A 235 0.05 -24.56 2.32
N ALA A 236 -0.83 -23.58 2.54
CA ALA A 236 -1.25 -22.62 1.52
C ALA A 236 -0.09 -21.72 1.06
N VAL A 237 0.75 -21.24 1.98
CA VAL A 237 1.94 -20.45 1.64
C VAL A 237 2.94 -21.29 0.87
N ALA A 238 3.22 -22.52 1.31
CA ALA A 238 4.12 -23.44 0.64
C ALA A 238 3.62 -23.82 -0.76
N ALA A 239 2.32 -24.08 -0.92
CA ALA A 239 1.72 -24.38 -2.21
C ALA A 239 1.79 -23.17 -3.16
N GLY A 240 1.53 -21.97 -2.66
CA GLY A 240 1.69 -20.73 -3.43
C GLY A 240 3.14 -20.51 -3.89
N ALA A 241 4.10 -20.74 -3.00
CA ALA A 241 5.53 -20.68 -3.32
C ALA A 241 5.97 -21.74 -4.32
N TYR A 242 5.50 -22.96 -4.16
CA TYR A 242 5.78 -24.02 -5.11
C TYR A 242 5.25 -23.67 -6.50
N TYR A 243 3.99 -23.21 -6.59
CA TYR A 243 3.41 -22.77 -7.85
C TYR A 243 4.22 -21.63 -8.48
N LYS A 244 4.52 -20.58 -7.71
CA LYS A 244 5.18 -19.38 -8.23
C LYS A 244 6.62 -19.63 -8.68
N LEU A 245 7.35 -20.50 -7.98
CA LEU A 245 8.77 -20.76 -8.24
C LEU A 245 9.02 -21.87 -9.27
N PHE A 246 8.10 -22.83 -9.41
CA PHE A 246 8.34 -24.04 -10.22
C PHE A 246 7.30 -24.29 -11.32
N ILE A 247 6.08 -23.74 -11.21
CA ILE A 247 4.99 -23.99 -12.16
C ILE A 247 4.73 -22.78 -13.05
N GLU A 248 4.80 -21.56 -12.51
CA GLU A 248 4.52 -20.35 -13.28
C GLU A 248 5.64 -20.08 -14.29
N THR A 249 5.39 -20.42 -15.56
CA THR A 249 6.32 -20.22 -16.67
C THR A 249 6.12 -18.89 -17.40
N ALA A 250 5.01 -18.20 -17.14
CA ALA A 250 4.68 -16.91 -17.74
C ALA A 250 3.91 -16.03 -16.74
N PRO A 251 4.03 -14.69 -16.83
CA PRO A 251 3.30 -13.79 -15.96
C PRO A 251 1.79 -14.05 -16.00
N LEU A 252 1.18 -14.23 -14.83
CA LEU A 252 -0.26 -14.31 -14.68
C LEU A 252 -0.96 -13.07 -15.26
N ALA A 253 -2.19 -13.26 -15.77
CA ALA A 253 -2.98 -12.18 -16.36
C ALA A 253 -3.17 -11.02 -15.37
N GLY A 254 -2.91 -9.78 -15.82
CA GLY A 254 -3.03 -8.57 -14.99
C GLY A 254 -4.43 -8.39 -14.37
N SER A 255 -5.47 -8.90 -15.04
CA SER A 255 -6.85 -8.91 -14.53
C SER A 255 -7.01 -9.65 -13.19
N LEU A 256 -6.15 -10.64 -12.90
CA LEU A 256 -6.15 -11.37 -11.63
C LEU A 256 -5.67 -10.50 -10.47
N LYS A 257 -4.78 -9.53 -10.73
CA LYS A 257 -4.35 -8.54 -9.74
C LYS A 257 -5.37 -7.39 -9.68
N GLN A 258 -5.77 -6.87 -10.83
CA GLN A 258 -6.75 -5.80 -10.94
C GLN A 258 -8.01 -6.09 -10.12
N ASN A 259 -8.57 -7.29 -10.27
CA ASN A 259 -9.81 -7.70 -9.62
C ASN A 259 -9.58 -8.58 -8.37
N LEU A 260 -8.37 -8.57 -7.80
CA LEU A 260 -8.03 -9.26 -6.56
C LEU A 260 -8.54 -10.72 -6.54
N SER A 261 -7.95 -11.59 -7.37
CA SER A 261 -8.41 -12.97 -7.49
C SER A 261 -8.40 -13.74 -6.15
N SER A 262 -9.29 -14.73 -6.05
CA SER A 262 -9.49 -15.53 -4.82
C SER A 262 -8.20 -16.19 -4.32
N LEU A 263 -7.34 -16.65 -5.24
CA LEU A 263 -6.05 -17.25 -4.92
C LEU A 263 -5.10 -16.26 -4.23
N ARG A 264 -5.12 -14.99 -4.66
CA ARG A 264 -4.33 -13.92 -4.02
C ARG A 264 -4.82 -13.64 -2.61
N VAL A 265 -6.14 -13.53 -2.44
CA VAL A 265 -6.76 -13.33 -1.11
C VAL A 265 -6.44 -14.50 -0.17
N ALA A 266 -6.61 -15.73 -0.63
CA ALA A 266 -6.37 -16.92 0.17
C ALA A 266 -4.90 -17.03 0.61
N ASN A 267 -3.96 -16.83 -0.32
CA ASN A 267 -2.53 -16.84 -0.02
C ASN A 267 -2.16 -15.72 0.96
N PHE A 268 -2.66 -14.49 0.71
CA PHE A 268 -2.43 -13.38 1.63
C PHE A 268 -2.98 -13.66 3.04
N VAL A 269 -4.21 -14.18 3.18
CA VAL A 269 -4.81 -14.48 4.49
C VAL A 269 -3.95 -15.51 5.24
N ALA A 270 -3.40 -16.50 4.55
CA ALA A 270 -2.46 -17.46 5.14
C ALA A 270 -1.18 -16.76 5.63
N ILE A 271 -0.57 -15.89 4.82
CA ILE A 271 0.61 -15.10 5.21
C ILE A 271 0.29 -14.20 6.41
N ALA A 272 -0.84 -13.49 6.38
CA ALA A 272 -1.28 -12.62 7.46
C ALA A 272 -1.52 -13.39 8.77
N TRP A 273 -2.05 -14.61 8.70
CA TRP A 273 -2.19 -15.50 9.85
C TRP A 273 -0.83 -15.85 10.48
N LEU A 274 0.15 -16.24 9.65
CA LEU A 274 1.51 -16.55 10.12
C LEU A 274 2.20 -15.31 10.68
N ALA A 275 2.04 -14.15 10.04
CA ALA A 275 2.54 -12.88 10.55
C ALA A 275 1.92 -12.54 11.91
N ALA A 276 0.61 -12.72 12.08
CA ALA A 276 -0.06 -12.52 13.36
C ALA A 276 0.48 -13.47 14.45
N HIS A 277 0.85 -14.70 14.09
CA HIS A 277 1.51 -15.64 14.99
C HIS A 277 2.91 -15.17 15.41
N LEU A 278 3.70 -14.63 14.48
CA LEU A 278 5.03 -14.05 14.78
C LEU A 278 4.94 -12.78 15.64
N ILE A 279 3.88 -11.98 15.49
CA ILE A 279 3.61 -10.84 16.37
C ILE A 279 3.32 -11.33 17.79
N ARG A 280 2.44 -12.32 17.94
CA ARG A 280 2.00 -12.88 19.25
C ARG A 280 3.14 -13.51 20.04
N THR A 281 4.09 -14.12 19.36
CA THR A 281 5.27 -14.74 19.98
C THR A 281 6.35 -13.70 20.36
N GLY A 282 6.13 -12.42 20.04
CA GLY A 282 7.00 -11.30 20.41
C GLY A 282 8.23 -11.11 19.50
N TRP A 283 8.42 -11.96 18.49
CA TRP A 283 9.55 -11.86 17.56
C TRP A 283 9.54 -10.56 16.77
N VAL A 284 8.38 -10.19 16.23
CA VAL A 284 8.23 -8.94 15.47
C VAL A 284 8.49 -7.72 16.35
N GLY A 285 8.02 -7.71 17.59
CA GLY A 285 8.26 -6.63 18.54
C GLY A 285 9.76 -6.42 18.79
N LYS A 286 10.52 -7.50 18.98
CA LYS A 286 11.99 -7.45 19.14
C LYS A 286 12.68 -6.93 17.87
N LEU A 287 12.25 -7.37 16.70
CA LEU A 287 12.80 -6.91 15.42
C LEU A 287 12.52 -5.43 15.19
N ALA A 288 11.30 -4.98 15.46
CA ALA A 288 10.88 -3.60 15.31
C ALA A 288 11.64 -2.65 16.25
N GLN A 289 12.00 -3.13 17.45
CA GLN A 289 12.86 -2.38 18.38
C GLN A 289 14.31 -2.29 17.91
N ARG A 290 14.83 -3.33 17.23
CA ARG A 290 16.18 -3.31 16.63
C ARG A 290 16.28 -2.45 15.37
N ALA A 291 15.19 -2.32 14.63
CA ALA A 291 15.12 -1.54 13.39
C ALA A 291 14.10 -0.38 13.50
N PRO A 292 14.28 0.57 14.43
CA PRO A 292 13.30 1.64 14.66
C PRO A 292 13.17 2.61 13.48
N TRP A 293 14.16 2.63 12.59
CA TRP A 293 14.15 3.40 11.35
C TRP A 293 13.11 2.87 10.34
N VAL A 294 12.84 1.56 10.32
CA VAL A 294 11.75 0.98 9.51
C VAL A 294 10.41 1.55 10.00
N GLY A 295 10.19 1.56 11.30
CA GLY A 295 8.99 2.17 11.90
C GLY A 295 8.88 3.68 11.61
N GLN A 296 9.99 4.41 11.44
CA GLN A 296 9.96 5.83 11.04
C GLN A 296 9.41 6.02 9.63
N VAL A 297 9.79 5.16 8.68
CA VAL A 297 9.24 5.14 7.33
C VAL A 297 7.72 4.89 7.39
N GLY A 298 7.29 3.87 8.14
CA GLY A 298 5.87 3.49 8.25
C GLY A 298 4.97 4.57 8.88
N ARG A 299 5.50 5.36 9.82
CA ARG A 299 4.81 6.52 10.42
C ARG A 299 4.55 7.63 9.42
N LYS A 300 5.42 7.79 8.43
CA LYS A 300 5.32 8.83 7.39
C LYS A 300 4.88 8.23 6.06
N GLY A 301 3.93 7.29 6.13
CA GLY A 301 3.60 6.43 5.00
C GLY A 301 3.22 7.17 3.72
N LEU A 302 2.44 8.26 3.80
CA LEU A 302 2.08 9.02 2.60
C LEU A 302 3.29 9.72 1.96
N LEU A 303 4.10 10.42 2.77
CA LEU A 303 5.33 11.07 2.30
C LEU A 303 6.31 10.05 1.69
N CYS A 304 6.52 8.93 2.39
CA CYS A 304 7.43 7.88 1.96
C CYS A 304 6.90 7.15 0.72
N PHE A 305 5.58 7.03 0.55
CA PHE A 305 4.98 6.51 -0.67
C PHE A 305 5.30 7.43 -1.87
N VAL A 306 4.96 8.72 -1.77
CA VAL A 306 5.21 9.69 -2.86
C VAL A 306 6.70 9.79 -3.20
N ALA A 307 7.56 9.89 -2.18
CA ALA A 307 9.00 9.92 -2.39
C ALA A 307 9.52 8.59 -2.96
N GLY A 308 8.99 7.46 -2.50
CA GLY A 308 9.33 6.13 -2.99
C GLY A 308 8.98 5.94 -4.47
N THR A 309 7.84 6.47 -4.93
CA THR A 309 7.47 6.50 -6.35
C THR A 309 8.50 7.25 -7.18
N VAL A 310 8.92 8.43 -6.74
CA VAL A 310 9.96 9.23 -7.44
C VAL A 310 11.31 8.52 -7.41
N ILE A 311 11.71 8.00 -6.25
CA ILE A 311 13.00 7.31 -6.06
C ILE A 311 13.07 6.06 -6.94
N SER A 312 12.04 5.20 -6.90
CA SER A 312 11.99 3.97 -7.71
C SER A 312 12.05 4.28 -9.20
N LEU A 313 11.25 5.25 -9.67
CA LEU A 313 11.25 5.64 -11.09
C LEU A 313 12.63 6.12 -11.57
N ILE A 314 13.31 6.97 -10.78
CA ILE A 314 14.66 7.47 -11.12
C ILE A 314 15.68 6.33 -11.10
N VAL A 315 15.72 5.55 -10.02
CA VAL A 315 16.71 4.48 -9.83
C VAL A 315 16.54 3.40 -10.89
N ASP A 316 15.31 3.00 -11.17
CA ASP A 316 14.97 2.04 -12.22
C ASP A 316 15.44 2.53 -13.58
N SER A 317 15.11 3.77 -13.94
CA SER A 317 15.47 4.33 -15.27
C SER A 317 16.99 4.45 -15.45
N LEU A 318 17.71 4.89 -14.42
CA LEU A 318 19.17 4.97 -14.47
C LEU A 318 19.83 3.60 -14.50
N LEU A 319 19.31 2.62 -13.76
CA LEU A 319 19.80 1.25 -13.79
C LEU A 319 19.56 0.62 -15.16
N TYR A 320 18.36 0.79 -15.72
CA TYR A 320 18.00 0.29 -17.04
C TYR A 320 18.95 0.85 -18.10
N LYS A 321 19.19 2.16 -18.11
CA LYS A 321 20.16 2.79 -19.02
C LYS A 321 21.60 2.29 -18.80
N ALA A 322 22.02 2.10 -17.56
CA ALA A 322 23.39 1.66 -17.26
C ALA A 322 23.66 0.19 -17.61
N THR A 323 22.60 -0.60 -17.80
CA THR A 323 22.69 -2.04 -18.01
C THR A 323 22.11 -2.48 -19.36
N ASP A 324 21.64 -1.54 -20.18
CA ASP A 324 20.85 -1.81 -21.40
C ASP A 324 19.67 -2.76 -21.13
N GLY A 325 19.09 -2.67 -19.93
CA GLY A 325 18.01 -3.55 -19.45
C GLY A 325 18.45 -4.96 -19.03
N TYR A 326 19.73 -5.32 -19.13
CA TYR A 326 20.22 -6.63 -18.70
C TYR A 326 20.38 -6.73 -17.19
N LEU A 327 20.23 -7.94 -16.67
CA LEU A 327 20.45 -8.20 -15.25
C LEU A 327 21.94 -8.02 -14.89
N ASN A 328 22.22 -7.08 -13.99
CA ASN A 328 23.55 -6.87 -13.44
C ASN A 328 23.49 -6.93 -11.91
N VAL A 329 24.00 -8.01 -11.31
CA VAL A 329 23.86 -8.26 -9.86
C VAL A 329 24.52 -7.16 -9.00
N PRO A 330 25.78 -6.75 -9.26
CA PRO A 330 26.39 -5.65 -8.52
C PRO A 330 25.60 -4.34 -8.62
N LEU A 331 25.23 -3.91 -9.84
CA LEU A 331 24.50 -2.66 -10.05
C LEU A 331 23.08 -2.72 -9.48
N GLY A 332 22.42 -3.87 -9.56
CA GLY A 332 21.11 -4.09 -8.94
C GLY A 332 21.15 -3.97 -7.42
N LEU A 333 22.18 -4.54 -6.76
CA LEU A 333 22.38 -4.36 -5.31
C LEU A 333 22.70 -2.91 -4.92
N VAL A 334 23.45 -2.19 -5.77
CA VAL A 334 23.70 -0.76 -5.57
C VAL A 334 22.39 0.03 -5.70
N ALA A 335 21.58 -0.26 -6.73
CA ALA A 335 20.27 0.36 -6.92
C ALA A 335 19.37 0.11 -5.70
N ASP A 336 19.31 -1.12 -5.20
CA ASP A 336 18.56 -1.48 -3.98
C ASP A 336 19.02 -0.67 -2.76
N ALA A 337 20.33 -0.58 -2.54
CA ALA A 337 20.90 0.18 -1.43
C ALA A 337 20.62 1.67 -1.55
N VAL A 338 20.69 2.23 -2.76
CA VAL A 338 20.38 3.64 -3.04
C VAL A 338 18.90 3.92 -2.79
N ALA A 339 18.00 3.07 -3.30
CA ALA A 339 16.55 3.25 -3.15
C ALA A 339 16.13 3.20 -1.66
N ILE A 340 16.58 2.17 -0.93
CA ILE A 340 16.30 2.00 0.50
C ILE A 340 16.93 3.15 1.31
N GLY A 341 18.19 3.47 1.04
CA GLY A 341 18.92 4.54 1.72
C GLY A 341 18.26 5.91 1.54
N ALA A 342 17.87 6.25 0.31
CA ALA A 342 17.17 7.48 -0.02
C ALA A 342 15.81 7.57 0.68
N LEU A 343 15.03 6.48 0.68
CA LEU A 343 13.73 6.46 1.35
C LEU A 343 13.85 6.65 2.87
N ILE A 344 14.84 6.00 3.50
CA ILE A 344 15.16 6.19 4.91
C ILE A 344 15.60 7.63 5.19
N ALA A 345 16.42 8.22 4.31
CA ALA A 345 16.85 9.61 4.44
C ALA A 345 15.67 10.58 4.40
N VAL A 346 14.71 10.41 3.48
CA VAL A 346 13.47 11.21 3.42
C VAL A 346 12.67 11.09 4.72
N ALA A 347 12.54 9.87 5.26
CA ALA A 347 11.85 9.64 6.52
C ALA A 347 12.54 10.32 7.70
N LYS A 348 13.88 10.40 7.71
CA LYS A 348 14.66 11.09 8.76
C LYS A 348 14.62 12.62 8.61
N ALA A 349 14.88 13.15 7.43
CA ALA A 349 14.98 14.59 7.15
C ALA A 349 13.68 15.36 7.42
N SER A 350 12.53 14.71 7.22
CA SER A 350 11.22 15.33 7.50
C SER A 350 10.87 15.40 9.01
N ALA A 351 11.65 14.76 9.90
CA ALA A 351 11.39 14.79 11.34
C ALA A 351 11.67 16.17 11.97
N PRO A 352 12.81 16.83 11.71
CA PRO A 352 13.07 18.19 12.21
C PRO A 352 12.12 19.25 11.63
N ILE A 353 11.74 19.17 10.35
CA ILE A 353 10.90 20.18 9.68
C ILE A 353 9.52 20.30 10.36
N SER A 354 8.90 19.18 10.74
CA SER A 354 7.62 19.17 11.46
C SER A 354 7.65 19.82 12.85
N ARG A 355 8.82 19.92 13.50
CA ARG A 355 8.98 20.60 14.80
C ARG A 355 9.12 22.11 14.66
N VAL A 356 9.61 22.58 13.51
CA VAL A 356 9.81 24.00 13.22
C VAL A 356 8.51 24.66 12.74
N PHE A 357 7.68 23.92 11.99
CA PHE A 357 6.41 24.44 11.43
C PHE A 357 5.14 24.03 12.19
N ALA A 358 5.27 23.39 13.37
CA ALA A 358 4.10 23.19 14.23
C ALA A 358 3.64 24.56 14.76
N PRO A 359 2.36 24.97 14.56
CA PRO A 359 1.85 26.15 15.22
C PRO A 359 1.95 25.90 16.71
N ARG A 360 2.69 26.74 17.43
CA ARG A 360 2.55 26.85 18.87
C ARG A 360 1.13 27.37 19.11
N LEU A 361 0.17 26.46 19.25
CA LEU A 361 -1.10 26.81 19.88
C LEU A 361 -0.75 27.25 21.28
N GLY A 362 -0.69 28.57 21.46
CA GLY A 362 -0.40 29.19 22.73
C GLY A 362 -1.41 28.73 23.76
N ASN A 363 -0.91 28.29 24.91
CA ASN A 363 -1.68 28.35 26.14
C ASN A 363 -2.03 29.82 26.38
N SER A 364 -3.26 30.22 26.06
CA SER A 364 -3.89 31.35 26.73
C SER A 364 -4.70 30.79 27.89
N SER A 365 -4.02 30.67 29.03
CA SER A 365 -4.65 30.76 30.34
C SER A 365 -5.23 32.17 30.50
N GLY A 366 -6.54 32.25 30.70
CA GLY A 366 -7.32 33.45 31.01
C GLY A 366 -8.74 33.03 31.28
#